data_AF-A0A1B9VPI4-F1
#
_entry.id   AF-A0A1B9VPI4-F1
#
_cell.length_a   1.000
_cell.length_b   1.000
_cell.length_c   1.000
_cell.angle_alpha   90.00
_cell.angle_beta   90.00
_cell.angle_gamma   90.00
#
_symmetry.space_group_name_H-M   'P 1'
#
loop_
_entity.id
_entity.type
_entity.pdbx_description
1 polymer ?
#
loop_
_entity_poly.entity_id
_entity_poly.type
_entity_poly.pdbx_seq_one_letter_code
_entity_poly.pdbx_strand_id
1 'polypeptide(L)'
;MVGYVSDRHRCEYALPAVLMQRVARIILEPGTKEGHAECLEFLERACNEPFVDLPQDRANKLRRRVMTLQAELLLGYEDRPVITVFLMVIIWLRDMLADGTLVLIAGSDFDLAATCLIAQIEKHDDLVEGAYKSGEKNARKLASK
;
A
#
# COMPACT_ATOMS: atom_id res chain seq x y z
N MET A 1 14.21 -20.97 13.99
CA MET A 1 13.39 -20.21 14.95
C MET A 1 12.48 -19.29 14.15
N VAL A 2 11.18 -19.58 14.09
CA VAL A 2 10.22 -18.60 13.59
C VAL A 2 10.08 -17.57 14.70
N GLY A 3 10.65 -16.38 14.51
CA GLY A 3 10.61 -15.32 15.50
C GLY A 3 9.16 -14.97 15.84
N TYR A 4 8.86 -14.82 17.13
CA TYR A 4 7.53 -14.39 17.55
C TYR A 4 7.25 -12.97 17.01
N VAL A 5 6.32 -12.85 16.06
CA VAL A 5 5.85 -11.56 15.57
C VAL A 5 4.62 -11.15 16.37
N SER A 6 4.72 -10.02 17.09
CA SER A 6 3.63 -9.47 17.89
C SER A 6 2.44 -9.02 17.01
N ASP A 7 1.24 -8.99 17.58
CA ASP A 7 0.05 -8.47 16.90
C ASP A 7 0.25 -7.04 16.39
N ARG A 8 1.02 -6.23 17.13
CA ARG A 8 1.37 -4.86 16.72
C ARG A 8 2.21 -4.87 15.44
N HIS A 9 3.30 -5.63 15.41
CA HIS A 9 4.17 -5.71 14.23
C HIS A 9 3.43 -6.28 13.01
N ARG A 10 2.55 -7.27 13.21
CA ARG A 10 1.72 -7.81 12.12
C ARG A 10 0.83 -6.74 11.49
N CYS A 11 0.22 -5.89 12.32
CA CYS A 11 -0.55 -4.75 11.82
C CYS A 11 0.33 -3.72 11.11
N GLU A 12 1.50 -3.40 11.66
CA GLU A 12 2.45 -2.45 11.06
C GLU A 12 2.96 -2.94 9.70
N TYR A 13 3.25 -4.24 9.55
CA TYR A 13 3.68 -4.85 8.29
C TYR A 13 2.56 -4.94 7.25
N ALA A 14 1.32 -5.16 7.68
CA ALA A 14 0.17 -5.23 6.75
C ALA A 14 -0.28 -3.85 6.26
N LEU A 15 -0.08 -2.80 7.05
CA LEU A 15 -0.68 -1.49 6.81
C LEU A 15 -0.28 -0.86 5.46
N PRO A 16 1.00 -0.86 5.02
CA PRO A 16 1.37 -0.30 3.72
C PRO A 16 0.72 -1.05 2.55
N ALA A 17 0.70 -2.38 2.59
CA ALA A 17 0.06 -3.20 1.55
C ALA A 17 -1.45 -2.94 1.48
N VAL A 18 -2.10 -2.82 2.65
CA VAL A 18 -3.54 -2.53 2.74
C VAL A 18 -3.85 -1.13 2.23
N LEU A 19 -3.06 -0.10 2.58
CA LEU A 19 -3.20 1.26 2.01
C LEU A 19 -3.09 1.22 0.47
N MET A 20 -2.09 0.49 -0.04
CA MET A 20 -1.87 0.36 -1.48
C MET A 20 -3.03 -0.35 -2.18
N GLN A 21 -3.50 -1.46 -1.63
CA GLN A 21 -4.60 -2.25 -2.19
C GLN A 21 -5.88 -1.41 -2.36
N ARG A 22 -6.18 -0.52 -1.40
CA ARG A 22 -7.37 0.33 -1.46
C ARG A 22 -7.37 1.27 -2.66
N VAL A 23 -6.23 1.90 -2.93
CA VAL A 23 -6.10 2.85 -4.05
C VAL A 23 -5.92 2.11 -5.38
N ALA A 24 -5.15 1.01 -5.38
CA ALA A 24 -4.89 0.21 -6.57
C ALA A 24 -6.16 -0.43 -7.12
N ARG A 25 -7.08 -0.94 -6.27
CA ARG A 25 -8.35 -1.54 -6.71
C ARG A 25 -9.28 -0.59 -7.48
N ILE A 26 -9.08 0.72 -7.35
CA ILE A 26 -9.91 1.71 -8.05
C ILE A 26 -9.29 2.08 -9.41
N ILE A 27 -7.96 1.99 -9.54
CA ILE A 27 -7.22 2.47 -10.71
C ILE A 27 -6.79 1.32 -11.64
N LEU A 28 -6.47 0.17 -11.06
CA LEU A 28 -6.14 -1.02 -11.82
C LEU A 28 -7.43 -1.71 -12.28
N GLU A 29 -7.62 -1.74 -13.59
CA GLU A 29 -8.69 -2.48 -14.25
C GLU A 29 -8.20 -3.87 -14.67
N PRO A 30 -8.64 -4.97 -14.00
CA PRO A 30 -8.30 -6.32 -14.41
C PRO A 30 -8.82 -6.62 -15.81
N GLY A 31 -8.01 -7.26 -16.65
CA GLY A 31 -8.41 -7.67 -18.01
C GLY A 31 -8.34 -6.57 -19.07
N THR A 32 -8.15 -5.29 -18.69
CA THR A 32 -7.96 -4.18 -19.63
C THR A 32 -6.49 -4.00 -20.03
N LYS A 33 -5.57 -4.13 -19.06
CA LYS A 33 -4.13 -3.95 -19.28
C LYS A 33 -3.34 -5.10 -18.66
N GLU A 34 -2.26 -5.47 -19.32
CA GLU A 34 -1.31 -6.48 -18.84
C GLU A 34 -0.73 -6.10 -17.47
N GLY A 35 -0.57 -7.08 -16.58
CA GLY A 35 -0.02 -6.88 -15.23
C GLY A 35 -0.98 -6.30 -14.19
N HIS A 36 -2.14 -5.74 -14.58
CA HIS A 36 -3.09 -5.18 -13.61
C HIS A 36 -3.67 -6.26 -12.67
N ALA A 37 -4.12 -7.38 -13.22
CA ALA A 37 -4.68 -8.48 -12.43
C ALA A 37 -3.62 -9.09 -11.49
N GLU A 38 -2.42 -9.34 -12.03
CA GLU A 38 -1.31 -9.89 -11.27
C GLU A 38 -0.89 -8.97 -10.12
N CYS A 39 -0.80 -7.66 -10.35
CA CYS A 39 -0.50 -6.69 -9.30
C CYS A 39 -1.55 -6.70 -8.18
N LEU A 40 -2.84 -6.86 -8.52
CA LEU A 40 -3.92 -6.95 -7.52
C LEU A 40 -3.84 -8.26 -6.71
N GLU A 41 -3.47 -9.37 -7.35
CA GLU A 41 -3.24 -10.64 -6.66
C GLU A 41 -2.04 -10.58 -5.71
N PHE A 42 -0.95 -9.94 -6.13
CA PHE A 42 0.20 -9.70 -5.26
C PHE A 42 -0.18 -8.86 -4.04
N LEU A 43 -0.94 -7.77 -4.24
CA LEU A 43 -1.43 -6.96 -3.12
C LEU A 43 -2.35 -7.75 -2.20
N GLU A 44 -3.22 -8.60 -2.74
CA GLU A 44 -4.09 -9.43 -1.91
C GLU A 44 -3.31 -10.44 -1.05
N ARG A 45 -2.27 -11.06 -1.60
CA ARG A 45 -1.38 -11.93 -0.84
C ARG A 45 -0.59 -11.15 0.21
N ALA A 46 0.00 -10.00 -0.16
CA ALA A 46 0.74 -9.12 0.75
C ALA A 46 -0.11 -8.63 1.93
N CYS A 47 -1.38 -8.27 1.71
CA CYS A 47 -2.31 -7.88 2.79
C CYS A 47 -2.55 -9.01 3.81
N ASN A 48 -2.40 -10.28 3.39
CA ASN A 48 -2.71 -11.45 4.20
C ASN A 48 -1.49 -12.13 4.80
N GLU A 49 -0.31 -11.98 4.18
CA GLU A 49 0.95 -12.60 4.59
C GLU A 49 1.23 -12.46 6.11
N PRO A 50 1.04 -11.28 6.75
CA PRO A 50 1.30 -11.14 8.18
C PRO A 50 0.36 -11.91 9.11
N PHE A 51 -0.62 -12.65 8.60
CA PHE A 51 -1.65 -13.34 9.38
C PHE A 51 -1.82 -14.83 9.04
N VAL A 52 -1.04 -15.38 8.10
CA VAL A 52 -1.27 -16.73 7.54
C VAL A 52 -1.07 -17.87 8.55
N ASP A 53 -0.26 -17.65 9.58
CA ASP A 53 0.10 -18.62 10.62
C ASP A 53 -0.81 -18.51 11.87
N LEU A 54 -1.78 -17.60 11.87
CA LEU A 54 -2.67 -17.38 13.01
C LEU A 54 -3.97 -18.18 12.88
N PRO A 55 -4.58 -18.58 14.02
CA PRO A 55 -5.98 -19.02 14.05
C PRO A 55 -6.90 -17.99 13.37
N GLN A 56 -7.92 -18.48 12.66
CA GLN A 56 -8.75 -17.65 11.78
C GLN A 56 -9.46 -16.50 12.52
N ASP A 57 -9.91 -16.75 13.74
CA ASP A 57 -10.55 -15.75 14.61
C ASP A 57 -9.60 -14.60 14.96
N ARG A 58 -8.36 -14.93 15.34
CA ARG A 58 -7.31 -13.95 15.64
C ARG A 58 -6.87 -13.19 14.39
N ALA A 59 -6.65 -13.90 13.29
CA ALA A 59 -6.33 -13.29 12.00
C ALA A 59 -7.42 -12.28 11.57
N ASN A 60 -8.70 -12.64 11.68
CA ASN A 60 -9.81 -11.77 11.35
C ASN A 60 -9.89 -10.53 12.25
N LYS A 61 -9.59 -10.66 13.55
CA LYS A 61 -9.54 -9.52 14.47
C LYS A 61 -8.45 -8.52 14.08
N LEU A 62 -7.26 -9.01 13.72
CA LEU A 62 -6.15 -8.15 13.30
C LEU A 62 -6.41 -7.52 11.93
N ARG A 63 -6.94 -8.26 10.96
CA ARG A 63 -7.36 -7.71 9.66
C ARG A 63 -8.33 -6.55 9.83
N ARG A 64 -9.36 -6.70 10.68
CA ARG A 64 -10.31 -5.61 10.99
C ARG A 64 -9.60 -4.40 11.56
N ARG A 65 -8.66 -4.60 12.49
CA ARG A 65 -7.87 -3.51 13.07
C ARG A 65 -7.06 -2.77 12.00
N VAL A 66 -6.40 -3.48 11.09
CA VAL A 66 -5.63 -2.83 10.00
C VAL A 66 -6.56 -2.06 9.06
N MET A 67 -7.73 -2.62 8.73
CA MET A 67 -8.73 -1.91 7.92
C MET A 67 -9.25 -0.64 8.62
N THR A 68 -9.43 -0.66 9.94
CA THR A 68 -9.78 0.53 10.73
C THR A 68 -8.67 1.58 10.67
N LEU A 69 -7.41 1.19 10.89
CA LEU A 69 -6.25 2.10 10.79
C LEU A 69 -6.12 2.70 9.39
N GLN A 70 -6.30 1.89 8.34
CA GLN A 70 -6.31 2.36 6.95
C GLN A 70 -7.39 3.44 6.75
N ALA A 71 -8.62 3.19 7.22
CA ALA A 71 -9.71 4.15 7.11
C ALA A 71 -9.40 5.45 7.86
N GLU A 72 -8.88 5.37 9.09
CA GLU A 72 -8.49 6.54 9.90
C GLU A 72 -7.39 7.38 9.23
N LEU A 73 -6.40 6.73 8.63
CA LEU A 73 -5.34 7.42 7.89
C LEU A 73 -5.90 8.17 6.66
N LEU A 74 -6.85 7.55 5.96
CA LEU A 74 -7.45 8.08 4.74
C LEU A 74 -8.66 9.00 4.95
N LEU A 75 -9.21 9.09 6.16
CA LEU A 75 -10.41 9.88 6.49
C LEU A 75 -10.33 11.35 6.00
N GLY A 76 -9.15 11.97 6.12
CA GLY A 76 -8.93 13.36 5.69
C GLY A 76 -8.83 13.56 4.17
N TYR A 77 -8.99 12.48 3.39
CA TYR A 77 -8.80 12.44 1.95
C TYR A 77 -10.02 11.93 1.20
N GLU A 78 -11.15 11.68 1.87
CA GLU A 78 -12.37 11.13 1.25
C GLU A 78 -12.93 12.01 0.11
N ASP A 79 -12.85 13.33 0.25
CA ASP A 79 -13.30 14.29 -0.77
C ASP A 79 -12.26 14.55 -1.88
N ARG A 80 -11.10 13.89 -1.83
CA ARG A 80 -10.04 14.10 -2.82
C ARG A 80 -10.27 13.20 -4.03
N PRO A 81 -9.89 13.66 -5.25
CA PRO A 81 -9.87 12.79 -6.42
C PRO A 81 -9.04 11.53 -6.14
N VAL A 82 -9.55 10.36 -6.52
CA VAL A 82 -8.90 9.07 -6.24
C VAL A 82 -7.46 9.04 -6.74
N ILE A 83 -7.20 9.61 -7.91
CA ILE A 83 -5.85 9.70 -8.48
C ILE A 83 -4.88 10.46 -7.55
N THR A 84 -5.34 11.51 -6.87
CA THR A 84 -4.53 12.26 -5.89
C THR A 84 -4.18 11.39 -4.69
N VAL A 85 -5.14 10.61 -4.19
CA VAL A 85 -4.92 9.70 -3.04
C VAL A 85 -3.98 8.56 -3.43
N PHE A 86 -4.13 8.01 -4.62
CA PHE A 86 -3.23 6.99 -5.17
C PHE A 86 -1.79 7.49 -5.29
N LEU A 87 -1.59 8.66 -5.92
CA LEU A 87 -0.26 9.26 -6.06
C LEU A 87 0.35 9.54 -4.69
N MET A 88 -0.43 10.08 -3.75
CA MET A 88 0.02 10.29 -2.38
C MET A 88 0.54 9.00 -1.73
N VAL A 89 -0.21 7.90 -1.82
CA VAL A 89 0.15 6.61 -1.21
C VAL A 89 1.39 6.00 -1.87
N ILE A 90 1.52 6.07 -3.20
CA ILE A 90 2.70 5.51 -3.89
C ILE A 90 3.94 6.38 -3.68
N ILE A 91 3.82 7.70 -3.70
CA ILE A 91 4.94 8.60 -3.38
C ILE A 91 5.42 8.33 -1.96
N TRP A 92 4.50 8.23 -0.99
CA TRP A 92 4.84 7.86 0.38
C TRP A 92 5.57 6.52 0.46
N LEU A 93 5.09 5.48 -0.24
CA LEU A 93 5.74 4.18 -0.25
C LEU A 93 7.14 4.24 -0.87
N ARG A 94 7.28 4.88 -2.04
CA ARG A 94 8.56 5.05 -2.73
C ARG A 94 9.57 5.76 -1.84
N ASP A 95 9.16 6.84 -1.18
CA ASP A 95 10.04 7.62 -0.31
C ASP A 95 10.51 6.77 0.90
N MET A 96 9.61 6.00 1.52
CA MET A 96 9.98 5.07 2.61
C MET A 96 10.93 3.94 2.17
N LEU A 97 10.79 3.47 0.93
CA LEU A 97 11.72 2.47 0.36
C LEU A 97 13.08 3.10 0.06
N ALA A 98 13.09 4.32 -0.48
CA ALA A 98 14.30 5.04 -0.85
C ALA A 98 15.12 5.48 0.37
N ASP A 99 14.46 5.86 1.47
CA ASP A 99 15.13 6.29 2.71
C ASP A 99 15.41 5.13 3.70
N GLY A 100 14.93 3.93 3.39
CA GLY A 100 15.13 2.72 4.17
C GLY A 100 14.23 2.58 5.41
N THR A 101 13.26 3.48 5.59
CA THR A 101 12.22 3.35 6.63
C THR A 101 11.40 2.08 6.45
N LEU A 102 11.14 1.69 5.19
CA LEU A 102 10.55 0.42 4.83
C LEU A 102 11.59 -0.42 4.08
N VAL A 103 11.76 -1.67 4.51
CA VAL A 103 12.58 -2.66 3.81
C VAL A 103 11.69 -3.83 3.45
N LEU A 104 11.61 -4.13 2.16
CA LEU A 104 10.88 -5.29 1.66
C LEU A 104 11.83 -6.45 1.39
N ILE A 105 11.32 -7.66 1.55
CA ILE A 105 12.02 -8.85 1.11
C ILE A 105 11.96 -8.88 -0.41
N ALA A 106 13.12 -8.87 -1.07
CA ALA A 106 13.20 -8.93 -2.52
C ALA A 106 12.44 -10.15 -3.07
N GLY A 107 11.57 -9.92 -4.06
CA GLY A 107 10.72 -10.95 -4.66
C GLY A 107 9.50 -11.36 -3.84
N SER A 108 9.24 -10.72 -2.68
CA SER A 108 7.97 -10.89 -1.97
C SER A 108 6.81 -10.33 -2.80
N ASP A 109 5.58 -10.79 -2.54
CA ASP A 109 4.40 -10.28 -3.25
C ASP A 109 4.28 -8.76 -3.10
N PHE A 110 4.62 -8.20 -1.93
CA PHE A 110 4.56 -6.75 -1.75
C PHE A 110 5.65 -6.00 -2.52
N ASP A 111 6.87 -6.55 -2.60
CA ASP A 111 7.97 -5.99 -3.39
C ASP A 111 7.61 -5.95 -4.89
N LEU A 112 7.04 -7.03 -5.40
CA LEU A 112 6.59 -7.14 -6.80
C LEU A 112 5.48 -6.13 -7.12
N ALA A 113 4.47 -6.03 -6.23
CA ALA A 113 3.40 -5.05 -6.40
C ALA A 113 3.90 -3.60 -6.31
N ALA A 114 4.74 -3.29 -5.33
CA ALA A 114 5.30 -1.95 -5.13
C ALA A 114 6.14 -1.52 -6.33
N THR A 115 7.04 -2.40 -6.79
CA THR A 115 7.89 -2.15 -7.96
C THR A 115 7.06 -1.89 -9.21
N CYS A 116 6.02 -2.69 -9.44
CA CYS A 116 5.10 -2.51 -10.56
C CYS A 116 4.43 -1.13 -10.51
N LEU A 117 3.82 -0.77 -9.37
CA LEU A 117 3.07 0.49 -9.23
C LEU A 117 3.96 1.73 -9.28
N ILE A 118 5.14 1.69 -8.69
CA ILE A 118 6.11 2.79 -8.74
C ILE A 118 6.55 3.02 -10.19
N ALA A 119 6.91 1.96 -10.90
CA ALA A 119 7.33 2.04 -12.30
C ALA A 119 6.21 2.58 -13.23
N GLN A 120 4.94 2.34 -12.91
CA GLN A 120 3.82 2.91 -13.68
C GLN A 120 3.70 4.42 -13.50
N ILE A 121 3.96 4.96 -12.31
CA ILE A 121 3.93 6.41 -12.08
C ILE A 121 5.10 7.09 -12.81
N GLU A 122 6.31 6.51 -12.73
CA GLU A 122 7.50 7.07 -13.38
C GLU A 122 7.36 7.14 -14.91
N LYS A 123 6.61 6.21 -15.53
CA LYS A 123 6.31 6.23 -16.97
C LYS A 123 5.37 7.36 -17.40
N HIS A 124 4.68 8.00 -16.46
CA HIS A 124 3.69 9.06 -16.70
C HIS A 124 4.07 10.37 -16.01
N ASP A 125 5.37 10.60 -15.82
CA ASP A 125 5.94 11.71 -15.04
C ASP A 125 5.39 13.10 -15.45
N ASP A 126 5.08 13.28 -16.73
CA ASP A 126 4.51 14.48 -17.34
C ASP A 126 3.03 14.75 -16.93
N LEU A 127 2.19 13.72 -16.87
CA LEU A 127 0.83 13.79 -16.37
C LEU A 127 0.77 13.86 -14.83
N VAL A 128 1.80 13.29 -14.21
CA VAL A 128 1.93 13.19 -12.76
C VAL A 128 2.40 14.51 -12.17
N GLU A 129 3.28 15.28 -12.81
CA GLU A 129 3.94 16.47 -12.22
C GLU A 129 2.99 17.48 -11.52
N GLY A 130 1.83 17.76 -12.11
CA GLY A 130 0.81 18.65 -11.53
C GLY A 130 0.09 18.04 -10.31
N ALA A 131 -0.21 16.74 -10.36
CA ALA A 131 -0.80 16.00 -9.26
C ALA A 131 0.24 15.58 -8.20
N TYR A 132 1.51 15.51 -8.58
CA TYR A 132 2.66 15.10 -7.78
C TYR A 132 2.98 16.10 -6.70
N LYS A 133 2.99 17.41 -7.01
CA LYS A 133 3.18 18.46 -5.97
C LYS A 133 2.10 18.40 -4.88
N SER A 134 0.87 18.06 -5.27
CA SER A 134 -0.22 17.82 -4.31
C SER A 134 0.00 16.51 -3.54
N GLY A 135 0.37 15.44 -4.24
CA GLY A 135 0.70 14.13 -3.67
C GLY A 135 1.82 14.23 -2.62
N GLU A 136 2.95 14.83 -2.96
CA GLU A 136 4.12 15.04 -2.10
C GLU A 136 3.76 15.83 -0.83
N LYS A 137 3.03 16.94 -0.97
CA LYS A 137 2.57 17.74 0.18
C LYS A 137 1.70 16.91 1.13
N ASN A 138 0.85 16.03 0.60
CA ASN A 138 -0.02 15.20 1.43
C ASN A 138 0.69 13.94 1.94
N ALA A 139 1.66 13.38 1.21
CA ALA A 139 2.50 12.27 1.65
C ALA A 139 3.29 12.65 2.90
N ARG A 140 3.86 13.87 2.94
CA ARG A 140 4.49 14.42 4.15
C ARG A 140 3.54 14.49 5.35
N LYS A 141 2.26 14.85 5.11
CA LYS A 141 1.26 14.87 6.18
C LYS A 141 0.90 13.47 6.66
N LEU A 142 0.80 12.52 5.73
CA LEU A 142 0.54 11.12 6.06
C LEU A 142 1.66 10.54 6.93
N ALA A 143 2.92 10.83 6.59
CA ALA A 143 4.08 10.42 7.37
C ALA A 143 4.17 11.06 8.78
N SER A 144 3.43 12.15 9.01
CA SER A 144 3.38 12.85 10.31
C SER A 144 2.21 12.45 11.21
N LYS A 145 1.35 11.51 10.77
CA LYS A 145 0.24 10.95 11.56
C LYS A 145 0.69 9.68 12.28
#